data_AF-A0A1F5MGR6-F1
#
_entry.id   AF-A0A1F5MGR6-F1
#
_cell.length_a   1.000
_cell.length_b   1.000
_cell.length_c   1.000
_cell.angle_alpha   90.00
_cell.angle_beta   90.00
_cell.angle_gamma   90.00
#
_symmetry.space_group_name_H-M   'P 1'
#
loop_
_entity.id
_entity.type
_entity.pdbx_description
1 polymer ?
#
loop_
_entity_poly.entity_id
_entity_poly.type
_entity_poly.pdbx_seq_one_letter_code
_entity_poly.pdbx_strand_id
1 'polypeptide(L)'
;MASIFYNFQITNLGFGLVLLWINLFIFATTFGIFIVSLVLKYGHSIGPLTWILPFFVQPFAAVFYPISVLPPIFQKIAFILPISHVFEGMRYALKTGQFDAGNFWIAILLNAIYMSGSVAFFAFTLKNVLKSGRLVKLI
;
A
#
# COMPACT_ATOMS: atom_id res chain seq x y z
N MET A 1 23.57 8.76 16.69
CA MET A 1 24.19 7.52 17.22
C MET A 1 24.35 6.44 16.14
N ALA A 2 23.32 6.07 15.37
CA ALA A 2 23.47 5.07 14.29
C ALA A 2 24.45 5.46 13.16
N SER A 3 24.53 6.75 12.78
CA SER A 3 25.45 7.23 11.74
C SER A 3 26.94 7.08 12.12
N ILE A 4 27.25 7.11 13.41
CA ILE A 4 28.63 7.09 13.93
C ILE A 4 29.16 5.66 14.02
N PHE A 5 28.31 4.69 14.36
CA PHE A 5 28.71 3.29 14.54
C PHE A 5 28.56 2.42 13.28
N TYR A 6 27.64 2.74 12.36
CA TYR A 6 27.33 1.90 11.19
C TYR A 6 27.72 2.49 9.84
N ASN A 7 28.29 3.71 9.81
CA ASN A 7 28.60 4.46 8.57
C ASN A 7 27.39 4.53 7.61
N PHE A 8 26.17 4.41 8.16
CA PHE A 8 24.93 4.35 7.40
C PHE A 8 24.38 5.77 7.26
N GLN A 9 24.82 6.46 6.22
CA GLN A 9 24.38 7.81 5.90
C GLN A 9 23.07 7.75 5.12
N ILE A 10 21.95 7.72 5.85
CA ILE A 10 20.59 7.85 5.26
C ILE A 10 20.52 9.06 4.32
N THR A 11 21.30 10.10 4.59
CA THR A 11 21.42 11.32 3.78
C THR A 11 21.96 11.10 2.36
N ASN A 12 22.82 10.10 2.12
CA ASN A 12 23.38 9.86 0.76
C ASN A 12 22.40 9.07 -0.14
N LEU A 13 21.55 8.23 0.46
CA LEU A 13 20.41 7.56 -0.19
C LEU A 13 19.12 8.41 -0.15
N GLY A 14 19.16 9.55 0.55
CA GLY A 14 18.03 10.11 1.27
C GLY A 14 16.87 10.58 0.41
N PHE A 15 17.13 11.07 -0.80
CA PHE A 15 16.06 11.58 -1.65
C PHE A 15 15.25 10.45 -2.31
N GLY A 16 15.93 9.40 -2.81
CA GLY A 16 15.27 8.27 -3.47
C GLY A 16 14.42 7.43 -2.51
N LEU A 17 14.87 7.25 -1.27
CA LEU A 17 14.09 6.55 -0.25
C LEU A 17 12.84 7.33 0.16
N VAL A 18 12.93 8.66 0.25
CA VAL A 18 11.76 9.51 0.56
C VAL A 18 10.71 9.41 -0.53
N LEU A 19 11.11 9.38 -1.81
CA LEU A 19 10.21 9.19 -2.95
C LEU A 19 9.46 7.84 -2.91
N LEU A 20 10.17 6.77 -2.55
CA LEU A 20 9.56 5.45 -2.35
C LEU A 20 8.62 5.43 -1.14
N TRP A 21 8.99 6.10 -0.06
CA TRP A 21 8.14 6.25 1.12
C TRP A 21 6.84 7.02 0.83
N ILE A 22 6.90 8.07 0.01
CA ILE A 22 5.70 8.79 -0.45
C ILE A 22 4.77 7.84 -1.22
N ASN A 23 5.30 6.97 -2.08
CA ASN A 23 4.49 5.94 -2.76
C ASN A 23 3.83 4.97 -1.78
N LEU A 24 4.52 4.59 -0.71
CA LEU A 24 3.95 3.77 0.35
C LEU A 24 2.78 4.49 1.04
N PHE A 25 2.91 5.80 1.27
CA PHE A 25 1.85 6.60 1.88
C PHE A 25 0.62 6.75 0.97
N ILE A 26 0.84 6.90 -0.34
CA ILE A 26 -0.25 6.91 -1.34
C ILE A 26 -0.99 5.56 -1.33
N PHE A 27 -0.25 4.45 -1.27
CA PHE A 27 -0.87 3.12 -1.14
C PHE A 27 -1.69 3.01 0.15
N ALA A 28 -1.14 3.41 1.30
CA ALA A 28 -1.83 3.35 2.58
C ALA A 28 -3.12 4.18 2.56
N THR A 29 -3.09 5.36 1.94
CA THR A 29 -4.27 6.23 1.76
C THR A 29 -5.32 5.55 0.86
N THR A 30 -4.88 5.01 -0.27
CA THR A 30 -5.74 4.28 -1.23
C THR A 30 -6.43 3.09 -0.58
N PHE A 31 -5.69 2.32 0.22
CA PHE A 31 -6.20 1.17 0.95
C PHE A 31 -7.14 1.59 2.09
N GLY A 32 -6.84 2.70 2.78
CA GLY A 32 -7.72 3.30 3.77
C GLY A 32 -9.07 3.70 3.20
N ILE A 33 -9.08 4.39 2.04
CA ILE A 33 -10.33 4.76 1.33
C ILE A 33 -11.12 3.50 0.98
N PHE A 34 -10.46 2.45 0.50
CA PHE A 34 -11.11 1.18 0.20
C PHE A 34 -11.77 0.55 1.43
N ILE A 35 -11.06 0.47 2.56
CA ILE A 35 -11.61 -0.08 3.81
C ILE A 35 -12.81 0.76 4.29
N VAL A 36 -12.69 2.09 4.30
CA VAL A 36 -13.79 2.98 4.70
C VAL A 36 -15.02 2.76 3.80
N SER A 37 -14.81 2.56 2.50
CA SER A 37 -15.90 2.24 1.57
C SER A 37 -16.60 0.92 1.94
N LEU A 38 -15.84 -0.11 2.34
CA LEU A 38 -16.42 -1.37 2.81
C LEU A 38 -17.23 -1.19 4.10
N VAL A 39 -16.71 -0.38 5.04
CA VAL A 39 -17.43 -0.05 6.29
C VAL A 39 -18.74 0.66 5.98
N LEU A 40 -18.75 1.62 5.06
CA LEU A 40 -19.99 2.31 4.64
C LEU A 40 -21.01 1.34 4.02
N LYS A 41 -20.55 0.36 3.25
CA LYS A 41 -21.44 -0.59 2.56
C LYS A 41 -22.07 -1.61 3.50
N TYR A 42 -21.30 -2.15 4.45
CA TYR A 42 -21.69 -3.30 5.27
C TYR A 42 -21.89 -2.97 6.75
N GLY A 43 -21.56 -1.75 7.17
CA GLY A 43 -21.70 -1.25 8.53
C GLY A 43 -20.80 -1.95 9.55
N HIS A 44 -21.28 -2.01 10.80
CA HIS A 44 -20.56 -2.58 11.95
C HIS A 44 -20.20 -4.07 11.78
N SER A 45 -20.88 -4.79 10.87
CA SER A 45 -20.64 -6.20 10.58
C SER A 45 -19.21 -6.50 10.12
N ILE A 46 -18.48 -5.50 9.61
CA ILE A 46 -17.09 -5.68 9.12
C ILE A 46 -16.02 -5.17 10.08
N GLY A 47 -16.39 -4.78 11.30
CA GLY A 47 -15.46 -4.24 12.30
C GLY A 47 -14.15 -5.03 12.44
N PRO A 48 -14.17 -6.38 12.55
CA PRO A 48 -12.94 -7.17 12.61
C PRO A 48 -12.12 -7.18 11.31
N LEU A 49 -12.77 -7.06 10.14
CA LEU A 49 -12.10 -7.11 8.83
C LEU A 49 -11.22 -5.89 8.58
N THR A 50 -11.54 -4.73 9.17
CA THR A 50 -10.73 -3.51 9.03
C THR A 50 -9.32 -3.68 9.58
N TRP A 51 -9.15 -4.54 10.58
CA TRP A 51 -7.86 -4.87 11.18
C TRP A 51 -7.18 -6.04 10.47
N ILE A 52 -7.93 -7.08 10.10
CA ILE A 52 -7.38 -8.30 9.48
C ILE A 52 -6.82 -8.02 8.08
N LEU A 53 -7.48 -7.20 7.28
CA LEU A 53 -7.09 -6.93 5.89
C LEU A 53 -5.65 -6.37 5.76
N PRO A 54 -5.22 -5.34 6.51
CA PRO A 54 -3.83 -4.90 6.52
C PRO A 54 -2.82 -6.00 6.87
N PHE A 55 -3.12 -6.85 7.85
CA PHE A 55 -2.24 -7.97 8.22
C PHE A 55 -2.20 -9.04 7.15
N PHE A 56 -3.32 -9.28 6.48
CA PHE A 56 -3.40 -10.25 5.40
C PHE A 56 -2.62 -9.81 4.15
N VAL A 57 -2.57 -8.51 3.84
CA VAL A 57 -1.85 -7.98 2.67
C VAL A 57 -0.32 -8.05 2.85
N GLN A 58 0.18 -7.84 4.06
CA GLN A 58 1.63 -7.80 4.36
C GLN A 58 2.46 -9.00 3.87
N PRO A 59 2.07 -10.28 4.09
CA PRO A 59 2.84 -11.41 3.58
C PRO A 59 2.92 -11.39 2.04
N PHE A 60 1.85 -11.05 1.33
CA PHE A 60 1.87 -10.99 -0.13
C PHE A 60 2.63 -9.77 -0.67
N ALA A 61 2.74 -8.72 0.13
CA ALA A 61 3.48 -7.50 -0.19
C ALA A 61 5.00 -7.65 -0.09
N ALA A 62 5.51 -8.83 0.30
CA ALA A 62 6.94 -9.11 0.44
C ALA A 62 7.65 -8.01 1.25
N VAL A 63 7.13 -7.68 2.44
CA VAL A 63 7.62 -6.58 3.30
C VAL A 63 8.98 -6.90 3.91
N PHE A 64 9.16 -8.12 4.41
CA PHE A 64 10.35 -8.54 5.14
C PHE A 64 11.34 -9.36 4.30
N TYR A 65 10.90 -9.88 3.16
CA TYR A 65 11.67 -10.79 2.30
C TYR A 65 11.49 -10.40 0.83
N PRO A 66 12.42 -10.79 -0.07
CA PRO A 66 12.30 -10.48 -1.48
C PRO A 66 11.22 -11.33 -2.16
N ILE A 67 10.64 -10.80 -3.25
CA ILE A 67 9.58 -11.50 -4.01
C ILE A 67 10.05 -12.87 -4.50
N SER A 68 11.34 -13.03 -4.82
CA SER A 68 11.94 -14.26 -5.35
C SER A 68 11.78 -15.49 -4.45
N VAL A 69 11.53 -15.31 -3.15
CA VAL A 69 11.36 -16.42 -2.17
C VAL A 69 9.93 -16.97 -2.19
N LEU A 70 8.96 -16.21 -2.71
CA LEU A 70 7.57 -16.65 -2.80
C LEU A 70 7.40 -17.78 -3.84
N PRO A 71 6.46 -18.72 -3.64
CA PRO A 71 6.05 -19.65 -4.69
C PRO A 71 5.54 -18.90 -5.94
N PRO A 72 5.63 -19.50 -7.15
CA PRO A 72 5.34 -18.80 -8.41
C PRO A 72 3.96 -18.13 -8.49
N ILE A 73 2.94 -18.73 -7.85
CA ILE A 73 1.58 -18.16 -7.82
C ILE A 73 1.56 -16.87 -7.01
N PHE A 74 2.21 -16.86 -5.84
CA PHE A 74 2.24 -15.70 -4.95
C PHE A 74 3.16 -14.59 -5.47
N GLN A 75 4.20 -14.92 -6.24
CA GLN A 75 4.99 -13.92 -6.96
C GLN A 75 4.12 -13.10 -7.91
N LYS A 76 3.23 -13.73 -8.68
CA LYS A 76 2.31 -13.03 -9.58
C LYS A 76 1.39 -12.06 -8.84
N ILE A 77 0.91 -12.45 -7.65
CA ILE A 77 0.10 -11.57 -6.79
C ILE A 77 0.95 -10.38 -6.31
N ALA A 78 2.17 -10.64 -5.86
CA ALA A 78 3.08 -9.60 -5.39
C ALA A 78 3.36 -8.55 -6.49
N PHE A 79 3.53 -8.96 -7.75
CA PHE A 79 3.75 -8.05 -8.89
C PHE A 79 2.57 -7.14 -9.25
N ILE A 80 1.37 -7.42 -8.74
CA ILE A 80 0.18 -6.58 -8.99
C ILE A 80 -0.05 -5.62 -7.81
N LEU A 81 0.71 -5.78 -6.72
CA LEU A 81 0.61 -4.95 -5.52
C LEU A 81 1.65 -3.81 -5.58
N PRO A 82 1.22 -2.54 -5.55
CA PRO A 82 2.15 -1.39 -5.59
C PRO A 82 3.14 -1.41 -4.42
N ILE A 83 2.70 -1.87 -3.25
CA ILE A 83 3.52 -1.98 -2.04
C ILE A 83 4.73 -2.92 -2.21
N SER A 84 4.60 -4.00 -3.00
CA SER A 84 5.72 -4.92 -3.25
C SER A 84 6.83 -4.25 -4.05
N HIS A 85 6.47 -3.43 -5.05
CA HIS A 85 7.43 -2.66 -5.85
C HIS A 85 8.14 -1.60 -5.01
N VAL A 86 7.44 -0.96 -4.07
CA VAL A 86 8.08 -0.03 -3.13
C VAL A 86 9.14 -0.74 -2.28
N PHE A 87 8.82 -1.90 -1.71
CA PHE A 87 9.78 -2.65 -0.89
C PHE A 87 10.96 -3.22 -1.68
N GLU A 88 10.74 -3.71 -2.91
CA GLU A 88 11.83 -4.11 -3.81
C GLU A 88 12.71 -2.92 -4.19
N GLY A 89 12.12 -1.77 -4.52
CA GLY A 89 12.88 -0.55 -4.82
C GLY A 89 13.69 -0.05 -3.63
N MET A 90 13.13 -0.14 -2.41
CA MET A 90 13.86 0.18 -1.18
C MET A 90 15.02 -0.80 -0.96
N ARG A 91 14.82 -2.11 -1.17
CA ARG A 91 15.90 -3.11 -1.08
C ARG A 91 17.00 -2.86 -2.10
N TYR A 92 16.63 -2.56 -3.35
CA TYR A 92 17.59 -2.24 -4.39
C TYR A 92 18.44 -1.03 -3.99
N ALA A 93 17.80 0.04 -3.49
CA ALA A 93 18.48 1.22 -3.02
C ALA A 93 19.42 0.93 -1.84
N LEU A 94 18.98 0.15 -0.87
CA LEU A 94 19.81 -0.25 0.28
C LEU A 94 21.01 -1.12 -0.14
N LYS A 95 20.87 -1.97 -1.16
CA LYS A 95 21.94 -2.88 -1.61
C LYS A 95 22.95 -2.21 -2.55
N THR A 96 22.48 -1.36 -3.45
CA THR A 96 23.29 -0.79 -4.53
C THR A 96 23.69 0.66 -4.30
N GLY A 97 23.05 1.34 -3.35
CA GLY A 97 23.20 2.79 -3.18
C GLY A 97 22.44 3.62 -4.23
N GLN A 98 21.76 3.00 -5.18
CA GLN A 98 21.14 3.67 -6.33
C GLN A 98 19.60 3.67 -6.26
N PHE A 99 18.98 4.69 -6.83
CA PHE A 99 17.52 4.77 -6.89
C PHE A 99 16.95 3.84 -7.97
N ASP A 100 15.99 2.99 -7.58
CA ASP A 100 15.27 2.13 -8.52
C ASP A 100 14.08 2.87 -9.17
N ALA A 101 14.37 3.55 -10.28
CA ALA A 101 13.35 4.25 -11.05
C ALA A 101 12.29 3.30 -11.64
N GLY A 102 12.66 2.06 -11.96
CA GLY A 102 11.75 1.09 -12.58
C GLY A 102 10.63 0.70 -11.62
N ASN A 103 11.00 0.20 -10.44
CA ASN A 103 10.02 -0.15 -9.41
C ASN A 103 9.23 1.08 -8.91
N PHE A 104 9.86 2.25 -8.85
CA PHE A 104 9.18 3.49 -8.50
C PHE A 104 8.04 3.85 -9.46
N TRP A 105 8.29 3.84 -10.78
CA TRP A 105 7.25 4.18 -11.76
C TRP A 105 6.14 3.15 -11.82
N ILE A 106 6.48 1.86 -11.67
CA ILE A 106 5.46 0.80 -11.60
C ILE A 106 4.58 0.98 -10.36
N ALA A 107 5.18 1.28 -9.20
CA ALA A 107 4.44 1.57 -7.98
C ALA A 107 3.49 2.76 -8.14
N ILE A 108 3.93 3.85 -8.78
CA ILE A 108 3.10 5.02 -9.08
C ILE A 108 1.91 4.65 -9.97
N LEU A 109 2.17 3.94 -11.06
CA LEU A 109 1.13 3.57 -12.03
C LEU A 109 0.07 2.70 -11.37
N LEU A 110 0.51 1.67 -10.63
CA LEU A 110 -0.41 0.82 -9.88
C LEU A 110 -1.18 1.64 -8.83
N ASN A 111 -0.51 2.47 -8.04
CA ASN A 111 -1.17 3.35 -7.06
C ASN A 111 -2.24 4.23 -7.71
N ALA A 112 -1.99 4.81 -8.88
CA ALA A 112 -2.98 5.64 -9.59
C ALA A 112 -4.23 4.83 -10.00
N ILE A 113 -4.04 3.59 -10.47
CA ILE A 113 -5.14 2.67 -10.81
C ILE A 113 -5.95 2.32 -9.56
N TYR A 114 -5.28 1.85 -8.50
CA TYR A 114 -5.94 1.47 -7.26
C TYR A 114 -6.65 2.66 -6.59
N MET A 115 -6.03 3.84 -6.58
CA MET A 115 -6.60 5.05 -5.99
C MET A 115 -7.87 5.46 -6.72
N SER A 116 -7.86 5.44 -8.04
CA SER A 116 -9.02 5.73 -8.88
C SER A 116 -10.16 4.73 -8.61
N GLY A 117 -9.83 3.43 -8.51
CA GLY A 117 -10.79 2.39 -8.15
C GLY A 117 -11.39 2.57 -6.76
N SER A 118 -10.57 2.85 -5.75
CA SER A 118 -11.01 3.09 -4.37
C SER A 118 -11.90 4.32 -4.26
N VAL A 119 -11.54 5.43 -4.91
CA VAL A 119 -12.33 6.67 -4.89
C VAL A 119 -13.67 6.47 -5.61
N ALA A 120 -13.68 5.79 -6.76
CA ALA A 120 -14.93 5.47 -7.47
C ALA A 120 -15.85 4.58 -6.63
N PHE A 121 -15.28 3.56 -5.97
CA PHE A 121 -16.03 2.66 -5.10
C PHE A 121 -16.58 3.38 -3.85
N PHE A 122 -15.80 4.28 -3.27
CA PHE A 122 -16.24 5.15 -2.18
C PHE A 122 -17.43 6.02 -2.61
N ALA A 123 -17.29 6.74 -3.73
CA ALA A 123 -18.35 7.63 -4.23
C ALA A 123 -19.65 6.86 -4.55
N PHE A 124 -19.53 5.68 -5.17
CA PHE A 124 -20.68 4.81 -5.43
C PHE A 124 -21.36 4.36 -4.14
N THR A 125 -20.59 3.88 -3.17
CA THR A 125 -21.13 3.40 -1.90
C THR A 125 -21.79 4.53 -1.11
N LEU A 126 -21.13 5.69 -1.04
CA LEU A 126 -21.66 6.87 -0.37
C LEU A 126 -23.01 7.30 -0.97
N LYS A 127 -23.12 7.36 -2.30
CA LYS A 127 -24.38 7.69 -2.99
C LYS A 127 -25.50 6.69 -2.67
N ASN A 128 -25.20 5.41 -2.59
CA ASN A 128 -26.18 4.38 -2.25
C ASN A 128 -26.65 4.45 -0.80
N VAL A 129 -25.73 4.72 0.13
CA VAL A 129 -26.05 4.87 1.56
C VAL A 129 -26.89 6.12 1.79
N LEU A 130 -26.54 7.24 1.13
CA LEU A 130 -27.32 8.48 1.18
C LEU A 130 -28.76 8.29 0.67
N LYS A 131 -28.94 7.59 -0.46
CA LYS A 131 -30.27 7.32 -1.02
C LYS A 131 -31.12 6.39 -0.16
N SER A 132 -30.50 5.48 0.59
CA SER A 132 -31.21 4.48 1.40
C SER A 132 -31.51 4.93 2.83
N GLY A 133 -31.11 6.14 3.23
CA GLY A 133 -31.32 6.66 4.59
C GLY A 133 -30.57 5.89 5.69
N ARG A 134 -29.65 4.99 5.32
CA ARG A 134 -28.97 4.08 6.27
C ARG A 134 -27.90 4.74 7.15
N LEU A 135 -27.61 6.04 6.95
CA LEU A 135 -26.70 6.79 7.83
C LEU A 135 -27.14 6.75 9.29
N VAL A 136 -28.46 6.74 9.55
CA VAL A 136 -29.03 6.72 10.90
C VAL A 136 -28.86 5.36 11.61
N LYS A 137 -28.53 4.29 10.86
CA LYS A 137 -28.34 2.93 11.42
C LYS A 137 -26.87 2.59 11.77
N LEU A 138 -25.96 3.54 11.56
CA LEU A 138 -24.53 3.40 11.86
C LEU A 138 -24.12 4.11 13.17
N ILE A 139 -25.05 4.86 13.77
CA ILE A 139 -24.93 5.53 15.07
C ILE A 139 -25.70 4.68 16.08
#